data_AF-A0A2W2GDD2-F1
#
_entry.id   AF-A0A2W2GDD2-F1
#
_cell.length_a   1.000
_cell.length_b   1.000
_cell.length_c   1.000
_cell.angle_alpha   90.00
_cell.angle_beta   90.00
_cell.angle_gamma   90.00
#
_symmetry.space_group_name_H-M   'P 1'
#
loop_
_entity.id
_entity.type
_entity.pdbx_description
1 polymer ?
#
loop_
_entity_poly.entity_id
_entity_poly.type
_entity_poly.pdbx_seq_one_letter_code
_entity_poly.pdbx_strand_id
1 'polypeptide(L)'
;MAAPAGPGRPDVPPARPVRPALPQERPLHPIHPAVPPTGDRYPVVPHRGHTHPTVPQQDIKPGGTLAPAMPGAAIHHTAYATARLASDWRTWRFLPAKALDRRYPAGRWTVTATAHGAGGEEVTARTSFWLRRETRLTSAEAVPAGGGRAGKVRVRGVLTRVDPKGLLDYAPFPEQEVVIEFRRPDGVQWTRLAIVTTDRRGRFARTVSAPSASAGTGRWRVRYTGSGRYAGKIADLRSSPQR
;
A
#
# COMPACT_ATOMS: atom_id res chain seq x y z
N MET A 1 -49.89 -80.38 39.02
CA MET A 1 -50.38 -79.40 38.04
C MET A 1 -50.08 -78.01 38.60
N ALA A 2 -49.40 -77.17 37.81
CA ALA A 2 -49.06 -75.75 38.04
C ALA A 2 -48.09 -75.38 39.19
N ALA A 3 -46.99 -74.72 38.80
CA ALA A 3 -45.87 -74.24 39.59
C ALA A 3 -46.12 -72.84 40.19
N PRO A 4 -45.41 -72.47 41.29
CA PRO A 4 -45.59 -71.18 41.95
C PRO A 4 -44.87 -70.02 41.25
N ALA A 5 -45.55 -68.87 41.21
CA ALA A 5 -45.04 -67.59 40.72
C ALA A 5 -44.02 -66.98 41.69
N GLY A 6 -42.83 -66.65 41.18
CA GLY A 6 -41.77 -65.97 41.92
C GLY A 6 -42.00 -64.45 42.04
N PRO A 7 -41.40 -63.80 43.06
CA PRO A 7 -41.60 -62.38 43.34
C PRO A 7 -40.89 -61.46 42.34
N GLY A 8 -41.58 -60.36 42.00
CA GLY A 8 -41.17 -59.34 41.04
C GLY A 8 -39.91 -58.57 41.42
N ARG A 9 -39.08 -58.30 40.41
CA ARG A 9 -37.90 -57.44 40.49
C ARG A 9 -38.29 -55.96 40.61
N PRO A 10 -37.58 -55.15 41.40
CA PRO A 10 -37.76 -53.71 41.41
C PRO A 10 -37.19 -53.05 40.15
N ASP A 11 -37.95 -52.09 39.60
CA ASP A 11 -37.59 -51.24 38.46
C ASP A 11 -36.35 -50.37 38.77
N VAL A 12 -35.32 -50.52 37.95
CA VAL A 12 -34.13 -49.65 37.96
C VAL A 12 -34.32 -48.56 36.90
N PRO A 13 -34.32 -47.27 37.25
CA PRO A 13 -34.45 -46.19 36.27
C PRO A 13 -33.20 -46.10 35.37
N PRO A 14 -33.35 -45.74 34.08
CA PRO A 14 -32.23 -45.69 33.15
C PRO A 14 -31.24 -44.57 33.49
N ALA A 15 -29.95 -44.89 33.38
CA ALA A 15 -28.83 -43.99 33.61
C ALA A 15 -28.87 -42.78 32.65
N ARG A 16 -28.65 -41.57 33.19
CA ARG A 16 -28.53 -40.34 32.40
C ARG A 16 -27.23 -40.36 31.56
N PRO A 17 -27.25 -39.90 30.30
CA PRO A 17 -26.04 -39.77 29.50
C PRO A 17 -25.11 -38.69 30.07
N VAL A 18 -23.85 -39.06 30.29
CA VAL A 18 -22.78 -38.16 30.71
C VAL A 18 -22.37 -37.29 29.51
N ARG A 19 -22.52 -35.96 29.62
CA ARG A 19 -22.00 -35.00 28.64
C ARG A 19 -20.48 -34.92 28.74
N PRO A 20 -19.72 -34.97 27.63
CA PRO A 20 -18.30 -34.63 27.62
C PRO A 20 -18.10 -33.17 28.08
N ALA A 21 -17.13 -32.94 28.97
CA ALA A 21 -16.75 -31.60 29.38
C ALA A 21 -16.15 -30.83 28.19
N LEU A 22 -16.70 -29.65 27.89
CA LEU A 22 -16.10 -28.73 26.92
C LEU A 22 -14.77 -28.18 27.47
N PRO A 23 -13.75 -27.97 26.61
CA PRO A 23 -12.52 -27.29 27.02
C PRO A 23 -12.84 -25.91 27.59
N GLN A 24 -12.32 -25.62 28.78
CA GLN A 24 -12.43 -24.31 29.40
C GLN A 24 -11.70 -23.27 28.53
N GLU A 25 -12.44 -22.33 27.93
CA GLU A 25 -11.86 -21.16 27.29
C GLU A 25 -11.13 -20.33 28.35
N ARG A 26 -9.80 -20.18 28.19
CA ARG A 26 -9.04 -19.23 29.00
C ARG A 26 -9.53 -17.81 28.69
N PRO A 27 -9.80 -16.97 29.69
CA PRO A 27 -10.13 -15.56 29.45
C PRO A 27 -8.99 -14.89 28.69
N LEU A 28 -9.27 -14.39 27.49
CA LEU A 28 -8.38 -13.49 26.78
C LEU A 28 -8.35 -12.16 27.56
N HIS A 29 -7.19 -11.81 28.12
CA HIS A 29 -6.98 -10.47 28.65
C HIS A 29 -7.22 -9.44 27.54
N PRO A 30 -7.94 -8.33 27.81
CA PRO A 30 -8.06 -7.24 26.85
C PRO A 30 -6.66 -6.69 26.53
N ILE A 31 -6.22 -6.86 25.29
CA ILE A 31 -5.07 -6.10 24.79
C ILE A 31 -5.57 -4.67 24.57
N HIS A 32 -5.38 -3.83 25.59
CA HIS A 32 -5.54 -2.39 25.42
C HIS A 32 -4.47 -1.92 24.42
N PRO A 33 -4.84 -1.30 23.28
CA PRO A 33 -3.85 -0.60 22.47
C PRO A 33 -3.24 0.50 23.33
N ALA A 34 -1.92 0.49 23.47
CA ALA A 34 -1.19 1.55 24.15
C ALA A 34 -1.57 2.89 23.51
N VAL A 35 -2.26 3.73 24.29
CA VAL A 35 -2.53 5.12 23.93
C VAL A 35 -1.17 5.83 23.94
N PRO A 36 -0.71 6.39 22.81
CA PRO A 36 0.51 7.20 22.84
C PRO A 36 0.25 8.44 23.72
N PRO A 37 1.22 8.85 24.56
CA PRO A 37 1.06 10.03 25.41
C PRO A 37 0.79 11.24 24.52
N THR A 38 -0.28 11.96 24.85
CA THR A 38 -0.56 13.28 24.31
C THR A 38 0.35 14.25 25.06
N GLY A 39 1.31 14.84 24.36
CA GLY A 39 2.27 15.76 24.96
C GLY A 39 3.05 16.47 23.88
N ASP A 40 2.63 17.69 23.59
CA ASP A 40 3.39 18.66 22.81
C ASP A 40 4.80 18.87 23.38
N ARG A 41 5.69 19.27 22.46
CA ARG A 41 7.05 19.82 22.65
C ARG A 41 8.20 18.80 22.63
N TYR A 42 8.81 18.66 21.46
CA TYR A 42 10.26 18.46 21.37
C TYR A 42 10.91 19.53 20.47
N PRO A 43 12.08 20.05 20.85
CA PRO A 43 12.72 21.20 20.22
C PRO A 43 13.28 20.88 18.83
N VAL A 44 13.27 21.89 17.96
CA VAL A 44 13.95 21.90 16.66
C VAL A 44 15.46 21.86 16.90
N VAL A 45 16.11 20.77 16.48
CA VAL A 45 17.56 20.70 16.31
C VAL A 45 17.88 20.90 14.82
N PRO A 46 18.70 21.89 14.43
CA PRO A 46 19.00 22.13 13.03
C PRO A 46 19.89 21.03 12.44
N HIS A 47 19.49 20.50 11.29
CA HIS A 47 20.29 19.55 10.52
C HIS A 47 21.46 20.25 9.83
N ARG A 48 22.68 19.87 10.20
CA ARG A 48 23.91 20.14 9.44
C ARG A 48 23.99 19.12 8.29
N GLY A 49 24.23 19.62 7.08
CA GLY A 49 24.11 18.88 5.82
C GLY A 49 24.98 17.62 5.73
N HIS A 50 24.43 16.61 5.08
CA HIS A 50 25.17 15.45 4.61
C HIS A 50 25.29 15.54 3.09
N THR A 51 26.51 15.70 2.63
CA THR A 51 26.95 15.62 1.23
C THR A 51 26.80 14.18 0.74
N HIS A 52 26.24 14.03 -0.46
CA HIS A 52 26.23 12.77 -1.21
C HIS A 52 27.68 12.35 -1.59
N PRO A 53 28.04 11.05 -1.52
CA PRO A 53 29.31 10.60 -2.06
C PRO A 53 29.26 10.51 -3.59
N THR A 54 30.08 11.32 -4.25
CA THR A 54 30.41 11.25 -5.68
C THR A 54 31.36 10.08 -5.94
N VAL A 55 31.02 9.22 -6.89
CA VAL A 55 31.89 8.16 -7.42
C VAL A 55 32.90 8.80 -8.40
N PRO A 56 34.23 8.66 -8.22
CA PRO A 56 35.19 9.18 -9.19
C PRO A 56 35.24 8.28 -10.43
N GLN A 57 34.94 8.86 -11.58
CA GLN A 57 35.17 8.29 -12.90
C GLN A 57 36.63 8.55 -13.29
N GLN A 58 37.45 7.50 -13.41
CA GLN A 58 38.84 7.62 -13.85
C GLN A 58 38.90 7.57 -15.39
N ASP A 59 39.27 8.70 -16.00
CA ASP A 59 39.69 8.79 -17.40
C ASP A 59 41.11 8.23 -17.56
N ILE A 60 41.26 7.21 -18.40
CA ILE A 60 42.55 6.65 -18.79
C ILE A 60 43.01 7.37 -20.05
N LYS A 61 44.08 8.18 -19.95
CA LYS A 61 44.86 8.66 -21.11
C LYS A 61 46.13 7.79 -21.29
N PRO A 62 46.48 7.38 -22.52
CA PRO A 62 47.65 6.56 -22.78
C PRO A 62 48.89 7.43 -23.06
N GLY A 63 50.02 7.08 -22.43
CA GLY A 63 51.35 7.60 -22.76
C GLY A 63 52.05 8.31 -21.61
N GLY A 64 53.03 7.66 -20.98
CA GLY A 64 53.87 8.27 -19.95
C GLY A 64 54.76 7.24 -19.25
N THR A 65 56.04 7.26 -19.62
CA THR A 65 57.18 6.44 -19.19
C THR A 65 57.36 6.30 -17.67
N LEU A 66 57.74 5.10 -17.23
CA LEU A 66 58.17 4.77 -15.86
C LEU A 66 59.52 5.44 -15.53
N ALA A 67 59.62 6.04 -14.34
CA ALA A 67 60.90 6.26 -13.66
C ALA A 67 60.76 5.89 -12.16
N PRO A 68 61.77 5.23 -11.55
CA PRO A 68 61.69 4.74 -10.17
C PRO A 68 62.45 5.64 -9.18
N ALA A 69 61.91 5.77 -7.97
CA ALA A 69 62.57 6.14 -6.70
C ALA A 69 61.47 6.16 -5.62
N MET A 70 61.63 5.86 -4.34
CA MET A 70 62.59 5.17 -3.48
C MET A 70 61.84 4.97 -2.13
N PRO A 71 62.34 4.15 -1.19
CA PRO A 71 61.58 3.67 -0.04
C PRO A 71 61.67 4.65 1.15
N GLY A 72 60.60 4.72 1.95
CA GLY A 72 60.68 5.23 3.31
C GLY A 72 59.63 6.27 3.69
N ALA A 73 58.46 5.81 4.08
CA ALA A 73 57.65 6.43 5.14
C ALA A 73 56.61 5.40 5.58
N ALA A 74 56.93 4.64 6.63
CA ALA A 74 55.97 3.82 7.34
C ALA A 74 54.96 4.76 8.00
N ILE A 75 53.89 5.10 7.28
CA ILE A 75 52.68 5.62 7.91
C ILE A 75 52.02 4.41 8.56
N HIS A 76 51.96 4.43 9.89
CA HIS A 76 51.10 3.56 10.68
C HIS A 76 49.66 3.82 10.25
N HIS A 77 49.23 3.17 9.17
CA HIS A 77 47.82 2.93 8.93
C HIS A 77 47.40 1.99 10.05
N THR A 78 46.89 2.56 11.15
CA THR A 78 45.99 1.86 12.06
C THR A 78 44.99 1.20 11.13
N ALA A 79 45.13 -0.12 11.01
CA ALA A 79 44.29 -0.91 10.16
C ALA A 79 42.87 -0.63 10.65
N TYR A 80 42.12 0.16 9.88
CA TYR A 80 40.74 -0.21 9.64
C TYR A 80 40.87 -1.62 9.13
N ALA A 81 40.78 -2.58 10.05
CA ALA A 81 40.48 -3.94 9.75
C ALA A 81 39.25 -3.81 8.87
N THR A 82 39.47 -3.91 7.57
CA THR A 82 38.49 -4.31 6.60
C THR A 82 38.07 -5.67 7.09
N ALA A 83 37.15 -5.65 8.07
CA ALA A 83 36.33 -6.78 8.42
C ALA A 83 35.89 -7.30 7.07
N ARG A 84 36.41 -8.48 6.71
CA ARG A 84 36.08 -9.18 5.48
C ARG A 84 34.56 -9.15 5.44
N LEU A 85 34.01 -8.27 4.60
CA LEU A 85 32.58 -8.16 4.40
C LEU A 85 32.20 -9.53 3.90
N ALA A 86 31.58 -10.32 4.78
CA ALA A 86 31.16 -11.67 4.46
C ALA A 86 30.40 -11.60 3.15
N SER A 87 30.84 -12.40 2.18
CA SER A 87 30.39 -12.45 0.79
C SER A 87 28.91 -12.87 0.63
N ASP A 88 28.16 -12.94 1.72
CA ASP A 88 26.87 -13.59 1.85
C ASP A 88 25.81 -12.58 2.27
N TRP A 89 25.59 -11.55 1.46
CA TRP A 89 24.42 -10.71 1.63
C TRP A 89 23.17 -11.59 1.43
N ARG A 90 22.21 -11.54 2.37
CA ARG A 90 20.94 -12.27 2.27
C ARG A 90 19.79 -11.28 2.19
N THR A 91 18.95 -11.40 1.16
CA THR A 91 17.65 -10.73 1.16
C THR A 91 16.72 -11.51 2.08
N TRP A 92 16.26 -10.87 3.15
CA TRP A 92 15.17 -11.40 3.97
C TRP A 92 13.87 -10.76 3.54
N ARG A 93 12.90 -11.57 3.13
CA ARG A 93 11.56 -11.08 2.84
C ARG A 93 10.76 -11.03 4.13
N PHE A 94 10.42 -9.83 4.58
CA PHE A 94 9.45 -9.66 5.65
C PHE A 94 8.06 -10.05 5.14
N LEU A 95 7.54 -11.17 5.65
CA LEU A 95 6.16 -11.61 5.46
C LEU A 95 5.45 -11.47 6.81
N PRO A 96 4.76 -10.36 7.08
CA PRO A 96 4.08 -10.21 8.36
C PRO A 96 3.02 -11.29 8.49
N ALA A 97 2.96 -11.93 9.67
CA ALA A 97 1.93 -12.94 9.98
C ALA A 97 0.50 -12.37 9.89
N LYS A 98 0.35 -11.05 10.00
CA LYS A 98 -0.91 -10.33 9.85
C LYS A 98 -0.82 -9.36 8.67
N ALA A 99 -1.72 -9.51 7.71
CA ALA A 99 -1.89 -8.52 6.66
C ALA A 99 -2.39 -7.20 7.25
N LEU A 100 -1.90 -6.08 6.73
CA LEU A 100 -2.45 -4.77 7.05
C LEU A 100 -3.85 -4.67 6.42
N ASP A 101 -4.84 -4.33 7.25
CA ASP A 101 -6.22 -4.14 6.84
C ASP A 101 -6.72 -2.69 7.03
N ARG A 102 -7.99 -2.45 6.73
CA ARG A 102 -8.64 -1.13 6.83
C ARG A 102 -8.71 -0.52 8.23
N ARG A 103 -8.52 -1.32 9.29
CA ARG A 103 -8.61 -0.88 10.69
C ARG A 103 -7.31 -0.20 11.13
N TYR A 104 -6.20 -0.46 10.46
CA TYR A 104 -4.94 0.20 10.74
C TYR A 104 -4.98 1.69 10.32
N PRO A 105 -4.30 2.58 11.07
CA PRO A 105 -4.22 3.99 10.73
C PRO A 105 -3.43 4.19 9.42
N ALA A 106 -3.99 4.99 8.52
CA ALA A 106 -3.25 5.46 7.36
C ALA A 106 -2.21 6.49 7.81
N GLY A 107 -1.08 6.55 7.14
CA GLY A 107 0.02 7.45 7.49
C GLY A 107 1.38 6.85 7.16
N ARG A 108 2.42 7.44 7.73
CA ARG A 108 3.79 6.94 7.61
C ARG A 108 4.01 5.85 8.66
N TRP A 109 4.41 4.68 8.18
CA TRP A 109 4.77 3.53 9.00
C TRP A 109 6.28 3.33 8.93
N THR A 110 6.86 2.83 10.02
CA THR A 110 8.27 2.48 10.11
C THR A 110 8.40 1.00 10.42
N VAL A 111 9.17 0.29 9.60
CA VAL A 111 9.58 -1.08 9.84
C VAL A 111 10.96 -1.01 10.50
N THR A 112 11.10 -1.69 11.64
CA THR A 112 12.37 -1.86 12.33
C THR A 112 12.74 -3.34 12.23
N ALA A 113 13.96 -3.63 11.81
CA ALA A 113 14.52 -4.97 11.74
C ALA A 113 15.75 -5.02 12.62
N THR A 114 15.79 -5.96 13.56
CA THR A 114 16.90 -6.14 14.50
C THR A 114 17.48 -7.52 14.28
N ALA A 115 18.79 -7.58 14.01
CA ALA A 115 19.56 -8.81 13.85
C ALA A 115 20.45 -9.00 15.08
N HIS A 116 20.48 -10.22 15.61
CA HIS A 116 21.33 -10.62 16.73
C HIS A 116 22.43 -11.55 16.23
N GLY A 117 23.69 -11.23 16.56
CA GLY A 117 24.87 -12.04 16.29
C GLY A 117 25.04 -13.14 17.34
N ALA A 118 25.85 -14.15 17.00
CA ALA A 118 26.12 -15.27 17.90
C ALA A 118 26.88 -14.85 19.18
N GLY A 119 27.58 -13.71 19.15
CA GLY A 119 28.27 -13.13 20.31
C GLY A 119 27.41 -12.15 21.11
N GLY A 120 26.12 -12.01 20.78
CA GLY A 120 25.22 -11.04 21.41
C GLY A 120 25.26 -9.64 20.77
N GLU A 121 25.94 -9.47 19.63
CA GLU A 121 25.90 -8.22 18.88
C GLU A 121 24.49 -7.94 18.37
N GLU A 122 24.10 -6.66 18.33
CA GLU A 122 22.81 -6.24 17.79
C GLU A 122 23.00 -5.22 16.67
N VAL A 123 22.35 -5.46 15.53
CA VAL A 123 22.27 -4.50 14.43
C VAL A 123 20.81 -4.20 14.14
N THR A 124 20.43 -2.93 14.28
CA THR A 124 19.07 -2.46 13.99
C THR A 124 19.03 -1.61 12.72
N ALA A 125 18.19 -2.00 11.76
CA ALA A 125 17.88 -1.27 10.54
C ALA A 125 16.43 -0.74 10.57
N ARG A 126 16.19 0.41 9.93
CA ARG A 126 14.86 1.02 9.83
C ARG A 126 14.55 1.42 8.40
N THR A 127 13.30 1.27 8.00
CA THR A 127 12.77 1.81 6.75
C THR A 127 11.35 2.31 6.96
N SER A 128 10.86 3.21 6.11
CA SER A 128 9.50 3.74 6.20
C SER A 128 8.72 3.56 4.91
N PHE A 129 7.40 3.41 5.03
CA PHE A 129 6.48 3.44 3.90
C PHE A 129 5.18 4.18 4.27
N TRP A 130 4.40 4.58 3.26
CA TRP A 130 3.08 5.18 3.48
C TRP A 130 1.99 4.12 3.34
N LEU A 131 1.23 3.90 4.41
CA LEU A 131 -0.03 3.15 4.34
C LEU A 131 -1.15 4.13 3.98
N ARG A 132 -1.79 3.94 2.82
CA ARG A 132 -2.92 4.76 2.36
C ARG A 132 -4.17 3.91 2.21
N ARG A 133 -5.34 4.51 2.43
CA ARG A 133 -6.63 3.85 2.22
C ARG A 133 -6.93 3.75 0.73
N GLU A 134 -7.39 2.59 0.29
CA GLU A 134 -7.74 2.38 -1.11
C GLU A 134 -8.88 3.31 -1.56
N THR A 135 -8.82 3.72 -2.83
CA THR A 135 -9.92 4.36 -3.55
C THR A 135 -10.24 3.58 -4.81
N ARG A 136 -11.50 3.68 -5.26
CA ARG A 136 -11.98 3.00 -6.47
C ARG A 136 -12.69 3.97 -7.38
N LEU A 137 -12.42 3.83 -8.68
CA LEU A 137 -13.16 4.48 -9.76
C LEU A 137 -14.01 3.41 -10.43
N THR A 138 -15.32 3.56 -10.34
CA THR A 138 -16.30 2.60 -10.85
C THR A 138 -17.22 3.28 -11.85
N SER A 139 -17.83 2.47 -12.73
CA SER A 139 -18.75 2.95 -13.78
C SER A 139 -18.16 4.08 -14.63
N ALA A 140 -16.84 4.05 -14.82
CA ALA A 140 -16.10 5.08 -15.52
C ALA A 140 -16.21 4.85 -17.03
N GLU A 141 -16.77 5.82 -17.75
CA GLU A 141 -17.02 5.71 -19.20
C GLU A 141 -16.92 7.04 -19.93
N ALA A 142 -16.61 6.95 -21.22
CA ALA A 142 -16.60 8.05 -22.17
C ALA A 142 -17.59 7.74 -23.29
N VAL A 143 -18.65 8.55 -23.37
CA VAL A 143 -19.72 8.37 -24.37
C VAL A 143 -19.91 9.65 -25.19
N PRO A 144 -20.31 9.56 -26.47
CA PRO A 144 -20.68 10.74 -27.25
C PRO A 144 -21.75 11.56 -26.52
N ALA A 145 -21.63 12.89 -26.54
CA ALA A 145 -22.50 13.77 -25.76
C ALA A 145 -23.96 13.83 -26.25
N GLY A 146 -24.26 13.30 -27.45
CA GLY A 146 -25.59 13.30 -28.07
C GLY A 146 -26.14 14.69 -28.39
N GLY A 147 -27.33 14.75 -28.99
CA GLY A 147 -28.13 15.98 -29.13
C GLY A 147 -27.46 17.12 -29.90
N GLY A 148 -26.94 16.86 -31.10
CA GLY A 148 -26.33 17.88 -31.98
C GLY A 148 -24.96 18.38 -31.54
N ARG A 149 -24.37 17.82 -30.48
CA ARG A 149 -23.05 18.21 -29.96
C ARG A 149 -21.94 17.38 -30.58
N ALA A 150 -21.77 17.52 -31.89
CA ALA A 150 -20.68 16.87 -32.63
C ALA A 150 -19.31 17.22 -32.01
N GLY A 151 -18.40 16.24 -31.98
CA GLY A 151 -17.06 16.40 -31.42
C GLY A 151 -16.97 16.50 -29.89
N LYS A 152 -18.09 16.34 -29.16
CA LYS A 152 -18.09 16.35 -27.69
C LYS A 152 -18.30 14.96 -27.10
N VAL A 153 -17.56 14.69 -26.02
CA VAL A 153 -17.64 13.44 -25.26
C VAL A 153 -18.03 13.76 -23.82
N ARG A 154 -19.02 13.03 -23.31
CA ARG A 154 -19.41 13.04 -21.91
C ARG A 154 -18.63 11.94 -21.18
N VAL A 155 -17.81 12.35 -20.22
CA VAL A 155 -17.11 11.46 -19.31
C VAL A 155 -17.85 11.43 -17.99
N ARG A 156 -18.11 10.25 -17.44
CA ARG A 156 -18.76 10.08 -16.13
C ARG A 156 -18.20 8.89 -15.36
N GLY A 157 -18.42 8.87 -14.05
CA GLY A 157 -18.08 7.76 -13.18
C GLY A 157 -18.38 8.06 -11.71
N VAL A 158 -17.94 7.15 -10.83
CA VAL A 158 -18.09 7.26 -9.38
C VAL A 158 -16.77 6.97 -8.68
N LEU A 159 -16.33 7.88 -7.82
CA LEU A 159 -15.20 7.70 -6.92
C LEU A 159 -15.69 7.28 -5.53
N THR A 160 -15.16 6.18 -5.04
CA THR A 160 -15.40 5.69 -3.68
C THR A 160 -14.09 5.50 -2.93
N ARG A 161 -14.17 5.46 -1.60
CA ARG A 161 -13.05 5.24 -0.68
C ARG A 161 -13.40 4.16 0.32
N VAL A 162 -12.39 3.47 0.84
CA VAL A 162 -12.60 2.59 2.01
C VAL A 162 -13.20 3.40 3.16
N ASP A 163 -14.31 2.94 3.72
CA ASP A 163 -14.93 3.58 4.88
C ASP A 163 -14.10 3.29 6.14
N PRO A 164 -13.52 4.30 6.80
CA PRO A 164 -12.77 4.09 8.03
C PRO A 164 -13.64 3.63 9.20
N LYS A 165 -14.96 3.91 9.18
CA LYS A 165 -15.88 3.47 10.23
C LYS A 165 -16.26 2.00 10.11
N GLY A 166 -16.00 1.39 8.94
CA GLY A 166 -16.34 -0.01 8.66
C GLY A 166 -17.83 -0.29 8.59
N LEU A 167 -18.68 0.74 8.43
CA LEU A 167 -20.12 0.56 8.22
C LEU A 167 -20.40 0.03 6.81
N LEU A 168 -19.56 0.43 5.86
CA LEU A 168 -19.53 -0.08 4.49
C LEU A 168 -18.11 -0.53 4.15
N ASP A 169 -17.95 -1.32 3.10
CA ASP A 169 -16.61 -1.58 2.54
C ASP A 169 -16.07 -0.34 1.83
N TYR A 170 -16.93 0.32 1.03
CA TYR A 170 -16.62 1.57 0.36
C TYR A 170 -17.76 2.57 0.53
N ALA A 171 -17.41 3.81 0.81
CA ALA A 171 -18.32 4.94 0.87
C ALA A 171 -18.05 5.91 -0.30
N PRO A 172 -19.05 6.70 -0.72
CA PRO A 172 -18.85 7.82 -1.63
C PRO A 172 -17.69 8.72 -1.19
N PHE A 173 -16.92 9.20 -2.17
CA PHE A 173 -15.84 10.14 -1.91
C PHE A 173 -16.18 11.52 -2.51
N PRO A 174 -16.88 12.39 -1.75
CA PRO A 174 -17.33 13.68 -2.24
C PRO A 174 -16.19 14.70 -2.30
N GLU A 175 -16.40 15.75 -3.09
CA GLU A 175 -15.55 16.95 -3.14
C GLU A 175 -14.09 16.64 -3.51
N GLN A 176 -13.88 15.59 -4.29
CA GLN A 176 -12.56 15.21 -4.79
C GLN A 176 -12.41 15.62 -6.25
N GLU A 177 -11.24 16.15 -6.58
CA GLU A 177 -10.86 16.43 -7.96
C GLU A 177 -10.47 15.15 -8.71
N VAL A 178 -11.08 14.96 -9.87
CA VAL A 178 -10.75 13.90 -10.82
C VAL A 178 -10.32 14.54 -12.13
N VAL A 179 -9.16 14.11 -12.64
CA VAL A 179 -8.59 14.59 -13.90
C VAL A 179 -9.09 13.70 -15.03
N ILE A 180 -9.64 14.30 -16.08
CA ILE A 180 -10.03 13.63 -17.31
C ILE A 180 -8.89 13.79 -18.30
N GLU A 181 -8.37 12.67 -18.78
CA GLU A 181 -7.21 12.61 -19.66
C GLU A 181 -7.54 11.81 -20.92
N PHE A 182 -6.95 12.24 -22.03
CA PHE A 182 -7.13 11.63 -23.33
C PHE A 182 -5.78 11.42 -24.00
N ARG A 183 -5.63 10.30 -24.68
CA ARG A 183 -4.47 10.01 -25.52
C ARG A 183 -4.95 9.73 -26.93
N ARG A 184 -4.36 10.43 -27.90
CA ARG A 184 -4.61 10.18 -29.33
C ARG A 184 -4.23 8.73 -29.70
N PRO A 185 -4.81 8.13 -30.75
CA PRO A 185 -4.55 6.74 -31.12
C PRO A 185 -3.06 6.43 -31.34
N ASP A 186 -2.37 7.36 -32.00
CA ASP A 186 -0.95 7.36 -32.37
C ASP A 186 -0.05 8.08 -31.33
N GLY A 187 -0.66 8.72 -30.32
CA GLY A 187 0.05 9.48 -29.31
C GLY A 187 0.59 8.61 -28.18
N VAL A 188 1.79 8.95 -27.70
CA VAL A 188 2.37 8.32 -26.50
C VAL A 188 1.94 9.04 -25.22
N GLN A 189 1.70 10.35 -25.29
CA GLN A 189 1.42 11.19 -24.13
C GLN A 189 -0.07 11.35 -23.84
N TRP A 190 -0.43 11.30 -22.55
CA TRP A 190 -1.77 11.63 -22.07
C TRP A 190 -1.91 13.15 -21.93
N THR A 191 -2.94 13.71 -22.55
CA THR A 191 -3.29 15.13 -22.44
C THR A 191 -4.44 15.30 -21.45
N ARG A 192 -4.27 16.20 -20.49
CA ARG A 192 -5.36 16.61 -19.59
C ARG A 192 -6.36 17.46 -20.36
N LEU A 193 -7.63 17.07 -20.34
CA LEU A 193 -8.72 17.81 -20.97
C LEU A 193 -9.54 18.62 -19.95
N ALA A 194 -9.72 18.09 -18.74
CA ALA A 194 -10.50 18.77 -17.70
C ALA A 194 -10.16 18.28 -16.30
N ILE A 195 -10.55 19.07 -15.30
CA ILE A 195 -10.75 18.61 -13.92
C ILE A 195 -12.25 18.70 -13.62
N VAL A 196 -12.77 17.71 -12.90
CA VAL A 196 -14.14 17.70 -12.40
C VAL A 196 -14.14 17.29 -10.93
N THR A 197 -14.99 17.93 -10.14
CA THR A 197 -15.16 17.62 -8.72
C THR A 197 -16.30 16.63 -8.54
N THR A 198 -16.12 15.66 -7.65
CA THR A 198 -17.17 14.70 -7.30
C THR A 198 -18.27 15.34 -6.46
N ASP A 199 -19.52 14.94 -6.71
CA ASP A 199 -20.68 15.39 -5.93
C ASP A 199 -20.75 14.70 -4.54
N ARG A 200 -21.78 15.03 -3.75
CA ARG A 200 -22.03 14.42 -2.42
C ARG A 200 -22.14 12.89 -2.45
N ARG A 201 -22.45 12.30 -3.60
CA ARG A 201 -22.56 10.85 -3.84
C ARG A 201 -21.32 10.28 -4.51
N GLY A 202 -20.21 11.04 -4.59
CA GLY A 202 -18.96 10.62 -5.20
C GLY A 202 -19.01 10.55 -6.73
N ARG A 203 -20.10 11.01 -7.35
CA ARG A 203 -20.28 10.94 -8.81
C ARG A 203 -19.62 12.12 -9.47
N PHE A 204 -19.09 11.93 -10.67
CA PHE A 204 -18.62 13.02 -11.50
C PHE A 204 -19.15 12.85 -12.92
N ALA A 205 -19.40 13.97 -13.60
CA ALA A 205 -19.70 14.00 -15.01
C ALA A 205 -19.24 15.32 -15.63
N ARG A 206 -18.58 15.26 -16.78
CA ARG A 206 -18.18 16.44 -17.54
C ARG A 206 -18.26 16.16 -19.03
N THR A 207 -18.79 17.12 -19.78
CA THR A 207 -18.67 17.12 -21.23
C THR A 207 -17.43 17.91 -21.63
N VAL A 208 -16.57 17.28 -22.42
CA VAL A 208 -15.34 17.88 -22.95
C VAL A 208 -15.33 17.79 -24.47
N SER A 209 -14.67 18.73 -25.12
CA SER A 209 -14.38 18.61 -26.55
C SER A 209 -13.30 17.54 -26.74
N ALA A 210 -13.60 16.52 -27.54
CA ALA A 210 -12.57 15.60 -27.97
C ALA A 210 -11.72 16.30 -29.05
N PRO A 211 -10.40 16.07 -29.11
CA PRO A 211 -9.63 16.48 -30.27
C PRO A 211 -10.29 15.95 -31.55
N SER A 212 -10.60 16.86 -32.49
CA SER A 212 -11.58 16.67 -33.58
C SER A 212 -11.34 15.44 -34.48
N ALA A 213 -10.12 14.91 -34.55
CA ALA A 213 -9.77 13.74 -35.35
C ALA A 213 -9.90 12.39 -34.59
N SER A 214 -10.38 12.41 -33.34
CA SER A 214 -10.24 11.25 -32.45
C SER A 214 -11.45 10.95 -31.56
N ALA A 215 -12.60 11.57 -31.85
CA ALA A 215 -13.86 11.24 -31.22
C ALA A 215 -14.25 9.79 -31.56
N GLY A 216 -13.83 8.85 -30.71
CA GLY A 216 -14.11 7.41 -30.87
C GLY A 216 -12.88 6.52 -31.09
N THR A 217 -11.73 7.08 -31.47
CA THR A 217 -10.52 6.28 -31.79
C THR A 217 -9.42 6.36 -30.73
N GLY A 218 -9.36 7.44 -29.94
CA GLY A 218 -8.35 7.59 -28.89
C GLY A 218 -8.74 6.92 -27.57
N ARG A 219 -7.77 6.83 -26.65
CA ARG A 219 -7.95 6.23 -25.32
C ARG A 219 -8.29 7.31 -24.30
N TRP A 220 -9.21 6.96 -23.42
CA TRP A 220 -9.69 7.83 -22.36
C TRP A 220 -9.33 7.23 -21.00
N ARG A 221 -8.99 8.08 -20.04
CA ARG A 221 -8.85 7.67 -18.65
C ARG A 221 -9.27 8.78 -17.71
N VAL A 222 -9.56 8.37 -16.48
CA VAL A 222 -9.76 9.28 -15.35
C VAL A 222 -8.73 8.99 -14.28
N ARG A 223 -8.29 10.04 -13.59
CA ARG A 223 -7.28 9.94 -12.55
C ARG A 223 -7.69 10.73 -11.32
N TYR A 224 -7.77 10.04 -10.20
CA TYR A 224 -7.70 10.62 -8.87
C TYR A 224 -6.24 10.57 -8.40
N THR A 225 -5.65 11.71 -8.06
CA THR A 225 -4.24 11.82 -7.64
C THR A 225 -3.96 11.15 -6.29
N GLY A 226 -4.97 11.02 -5.44
CA GLY A 226 -4.78 10.60 -4.06
C GLY A 226 -4.45 11.77 -3.14
N SER A 227 -4.22 11.44 -1.88
CA SER A 227 -3.79 12.35 -0.81
C SER A 227 -2.83 11.61 0.12
N GLY A 228 -2.36 12.27 1.19
CA GLY A 228 -1.58 11.59 2.23
C GLY A 228 -2.32 10.41 2.89
N ARG A 229 -3.67 10.46 2.91
CA ARG A 229 -4.52 9.45 3.56
C ARG A 229 -5.13 8.43 2.61
N TYR A 230 -5.33 8.81 1.34
CA TYR A 230 -6.00 7.98 0.34
C TYR A 230 -5.09 7.73 -0.87
N ALA A 231 -5.05 6.49 -1.34
CA ALA A 231 -4.30 6.14 -2.54
C ALA A 231 -4.92 6.81 -3.77
N GLY A 232 -4.08 7.21 -4.71
CA GLY A 232 -4.53 7.62 -6.03
C GLY A 232 -5.07 6.43 -6.82
N LYS A 233 -5.91 6.71 -7.82
CA LYS A 233 -6.48 5.70 -8.69
C LYS A 233 -6.56 6.22 -10.12
N ILE A 234 -6.18 5.37 -11.06
CA ILE A 234 -6.39 5.58 -12.50
C ILE A 234 -7.38 4.53 -12.97
N ALA A 235 -8.31 4.92 -13.82
CA ALA A 235 -9.19 3.99 -14.53
C ALA A 235 -9.26 4.38 -16.01
N ASP A 236 -8.92 3.43 -16.88
CA ASP A 236 -9.17 3.54 -18.30
C ASP A 236 -10.68 3.44 -18.55
N LEU A 237 -11.19 4.33 -19.40
CA LEU A 237 -12.61 4.40 -19.69
C LEU A 237 -12.96 3.50 -20.85
N ARG A 238 -14.09 2.81 -20.74
CA ARG A 238 -14.72 2.17 -21.89
C ARG A 238 -15.24 3.25 -22.83
N SER A 239 -14.80 3.21 -24.09
CA SER A 239 -15.41 3.96 -25.19
C SER A 239 -16.52 3.10 -25.80
N SER A 240 -17.71 3.67 -25.96
CA SER A 240 -18.74 3.06 -26.81
C SER A 240 -18.48 3.48 -28.26
N PRO A 241 -18.53 2.55 -29.24
CA PRO A 241 -18.43 2.92 -30.64
C PRO A 241 -19.59 3.86 -31.01
N GLN A 242 -19.30 4.87 -31.84
CA GLN A 242 -20.36 5.68 -32.43
C GLN A 242 -21.17 4.77 -33.37
N ARG A 243 -22.48 4.65 -33.14
CA ARG A 243 -23.43 4.13 -34.13
C ARG A 243 -23.87 5.26 -35.03
#